data_AF-A0A1N5TIG6-F1
#
_entry.id   AF-A0A1N5TIG6-F1
#
_cell.length_a   1.000
_cell.length_b   1.000
_cell.length_c   1.000
_cell.angle_alpha   90.00
_cell.angle_beta   90.00
_cell.angle_gamma   90.00
#
_symmetry.space_group_name_H-M   'P 1'
#
loop_
_entity.id
_entity.type
_entity.pdbx_description
1 polymer ?
#
loop_
_entity_poly.entity_id
_entity_poly.type
_entity_poly.pdbx_seq_one_letter_code
_entity_poly.pdbx_strand_id
1 'polypeptide(L)'
;MGIQDIIEGKKQWRAHVARVKALPPDYQIVYKEMQKYLFKVGPIDLPDGPLLPGIVDFFEEGAAAGKGVLELIGSDVAAFCDDLVKDSRTYADVYQESISANPDTNKK
;
A
#
# COMPACT_ATOMS: atom_id res chain seq x y z
N MET A 1 -21.73 -0.18 -9.34
CA MET A 1 -21.01 -1.45 -9.13
C MET A 1 -21.99 -2.59 -9.34
N GLY A 2 -21.76 -3.41 -10.36
CA GLY A 2 -22.58 -4.58 -10.68
C GLY A 2 -22.08 -5.85 -9.98
N ILE A 3 -22.90 -6.91 -9.97
CA ILE A 3 -22.53 -8.21 -9.39
C ILE A 3 -21.26 -8.78 -10.06
N GLN A 4 -21.09 -8.54 -11.36
CA GLN A 4 -19.91 -8.97 -12.12
C GLN A 4 -18.63 -8.32 -11.60
N ASP A 5 -18.65 -7.01 -11.31
CA ASP A 5 -17.50 -6.27 -10.76
C ASP A 5 -17.07 -6.83 -9.41
N ILE A 6 -18.03 -7.17 -8.54
CA ILE A 6 -17.77 -7.74 -7.21
C ILE A 6 -17.10 -9.12 -7.34
N ILE A 7 -17.54 -9.94 -8.29
CA ILE A 7 -16.97 -11.28 -8.53
C ILE A 7 -15.53 -11.16 -9.02
N GLU A 8 -15.28 -10.26 -9.98
CA GLU A 8 -13.93 -10.05 -10.52
C GLU A 8 -12.99 -9.46 -9.46
N GLY A 9 -13.43 -8.45 -8.70
CA GLY A 9 -12.65 -7.89 -7.60
C GLY A 9 -12.26 -8.95 -6.56
N LYS A 10 -13.19 -9.84 -6.20
CA LYS A 10 -12.91 -10.96 -5.27
C LYS A 10 -11.97 -12.00 -5.89
N LYS A 11 -11.98 -12.19 -7.20
CA LYS A 11 -11.03 -13.07 -7.90
C LYS A 11 -9.63 -12.47 -7.90
N GLN A 12 -9.50 -11.18 -8.24
CA GLN A 12 -8.24 -10.44 -8.19
C GLN A 12 -7.65 -10.44 -6.77
N TRP A 13 -8.46 -10.16 -5.75
CA TRP A 13 -8.02 -10.22 -4.36
C TRP A 13 -7.51 -11.60 -3.94
N ARG A 14 -8.19 -12.68 -4.37
CA ARG A 14 -7.73 -14.05 -4.08
C ARG A 14 -6.42 -14.38 -4.76
N ALA A 15 -6.24 -13.95 -6.02
CA ALA A 15 -4.98 -14.12 -6.74
C ALA A 15 -3.86 -13.36 -6.02
N HIS A 16 -4.10 -12.12 -5.62
CA HIS A 16 -3.18 -11.29 -4.85
C HIS A 16 -2.72 -11.97 -3.56
N VAL A 17 -3.67 -12.45 -2.75
CA VAL A 17 -3.37 -13.15 -1.50
C VAL A 17 -2.59 -14.45 -1.74
N ALA A 18 -2.86 -15.16 -2.84
CA ALA A 18 -2.12 -16.36 -3.20
C ALA A 18 -0.65 -16.06 -3.54
N ARG A 19 -0.40 -14.98 -4.30
CA ARG A 19 0.96 -14.51 -4.62
C ARG A 19 1.74 -14.14 -3.37
N VAL A 20 1.15 -13.36 -2.48
CA VAL A 20 1.77 -13.02 -1.18
C VAL A 20 2.14 -14.28 -0.40
N LYS A 21 1.26 -15.28 -0.35
CA LYS A 21 1.52 -16.55 0.36
C LYS A 21 2.62 -17.40 -0.26
N ALA A 22 2.93 -17.21 -1.54
CA ALA A 22 4.00 -17.92 -2.24
C ALA A 22 5.39 -17.33 -1.95
N LEU A 23 5.45 -16.09 -1.43
CA LEU A 23 6.71 -15.45 -1.06
C LEU A 23 7.39 -16.15 0.13
N PRO A 24 8.72 -15.99 0.31
CA PRO A 24 9.41 -16.48 1.50
C PRO A 24 8.84 -15.87 2.81
N PRO A 25 8.98 -16.54 3.97
CA PRO A 25 8.30 -16.15 5.21
C PRO A 25 8.62 -14.72 5.70
N ASP A 26 9.86 -14.27 5.53
CA ASP A 26 10.32 -12.91 5.86
C ASP A 26 9.61 -11.86 4.99
N TYR A 27 9.53 -12.09 3.67
CA TYR A 27 8.78 -11.25 2.74
C TYR A 27 7.30 -11.17 3.11
N GLN A 28 6.68 -12.29 3.51
CA GLN A 28 5.28 -12.30 3.93
C GLN A 28 5.02 -11.43 5.17
N ILE A 29 5.95 -11.44 6.13
CA ILE A 29 5.85 -10.63 7.35
C ILE A 29 5.93 -9.16 7.00
N VAL A 30 6.96 -8.77 6.25
CA VAL A 30 7.17 -7.39 5.86
C VAL A 30 6.03 -6.87 5.00
N TYR A 31 5.56 -7.66 4.03
CA TYR A 31 4.42 -7.29 3.19
C TYR A 31 3.18 -6.97 4.04
N LYS A 32 2.89 -7.78 5.07
CA LYS A 32 1.74 -7.53 5.97
C LYS A 32 1.90 -6.24 6.79
N GLU A 33 3.11 -5.95 7.25
CA GLU A 33 3.38 -4.72 8.00
C GLU A 33 3.28 -3.48 7.08
N MET A 34 3.84 -3.55 5.87
CA MET A 34 3.67 -2.51 4.85
C MET A 34 2.20 -2.30 4.50
N GLN A 35 1.45 -3.39 4.27
CA GLN A 35 0.02 -3.32 3.98
C GLN A 35 -0.73 -2.58 5.09
N LYS A 36 -0.53 -2.95 6.36
CA LYS A 36 -1.15 -2.25 7.51
C LYS A 36 -0.77 -0.77 7.56
N TYR A 37 0.50 -0.44 7.32
CA TYR A 37 0.99 0.93 7.33
C TYR A 37 0.35 1.76 6.23
N LEU A 38 0.36 1.25 4.99
CA LEU A 38 -0.23 1.92 3.83
C LEU A 38 -1.75 2.09 3.98
N PHE A 39 -2.48 1.15 4.59
CA PHE A 39 -3.89 1.38 4.89
C PHE A 39 -4.14 2.55 5.86
N LYS A 40 -3.14 2.95 6.64
CA LYS A 40 -3.23 4.07 7.58
C LYS A 40 -2.78 5.38 6.96
N VAL A 41 -1.69 5.39 6.20
CA VAL A 41 -1.04 6.63 5.73
C VAL A 41 -0.97 6.77 4.20
N GLY A 42 -1.25 5.68 3.49
CA GLY A 42 -1.12 5.60 2.05
C GLY A 42 -2.26 6.29 1.29
N PRO A 43 -2.28 6.10 -0.04
CA PRO A 43 -3.19 6.82 -0.90
C PRO A 43 -4.63 6.33 -0.75
N ILE A 44 -5.57 7.20 -1.10
CA ILE A 44 -7.01 6.97 -0.91
C ILE A 44 -7.51 5.78 -1.72
N ASP A 45 -6.92 5.57 -2.89
CA ASP A 45 -7.24 4.51 -3.83
C ASP A 45 -6.50 3.19 -3.53
N LEU A 46 -5.74 3.09 -2.44
CA LEU A 46 -4.98 1.88 -2.08
C LEU A 46 -5.76 0.55 -2.19
N PRO A 47 -7.04 0.42 -1.77
CA PRO A 47 -7.76 -0.86 -1.83
C PRO A 47 -7.96 -1.39 -3.25
N ASP A 48 -8.15 -0.48 -4.21
CA ASP A 48 -8.46 -0.79 -5.62
C ASP A 48 -7.31 -0.40 -6.57
N GLY A 49 -6.25 0.19 -6.03
CA GLY A 49 -5.13 0.77 -6.75
C GLY A 49 -4.01 -0.22 -7.06
N PRO A 50 -3.08 0.14 -7.96
CA PRO A 50 -2.02 -0.74 -8.43
C PRO A 50 -0.88 -0.93 -7.41
N LEU A 51 -0.89 -0.17 -6.31
CA LEU A 51 0.22 -0.12 -5.36
C LEU A 51 0.48 -1.46 -4.66
N LEU A 52 -0.56 -2.10 -4.11
CA LEU A 52 -0.39 -3.39 -3.45
C LEU A 52 0.09 -4.50 -4.42
N PRO A 53 -0.51 -4.66 -5.62
CA PRO A 53 0.03 -5.57 -6.65
C PRO A 53 1.48 -5.26 -7.02
N GLY A 54 1.84 -3.98 -7.23
CA GLY A 54 3.19 -3.58 -7.59
C GLY A 54 4.24 -3.90 -6.52
N ILE A 55 3.89 -3.81 -5.24
CA ILE A 55 4.77 -4.24 -4.14
C ILE A 55 5.02 -5.76 -4.21
N VAL A 56 3.99 -6.54 -4.53
CA VAL A 56 4.15 -8.00 -4.69
C VAL A 56 5.02 -8.33 -5.90
N ASP A 57 4.85 -7.65 -7.02
CA ASP A 57 5.71 -7.81 -8.21
C ASP A 57 7.19 -7.55 -7.83
N PHE A 58 7.47 -6.44 -7.14
CA PHE A 58 8.81 -6.11 -6.66
C PHE A 58 9.39 -7.15 -5.70
N PHE A 59 8.56 -7.71 -4.81
CA PHE A 59 8.98 -8.74 -3.86
C PHE A 59 9.25 -10.09 -4.53
N GLU A 60 8.46 -10.46 -5.54
CA GLU A 60 8.69 -11.67 -6.33
C GLU A 60 10.02 -11.59 -7.09
N GLU A 61 10.34 -10.45 -7.71
CA GLU A 61 11.64 -10.22 -8.37
C GLU A 61 12.81 -10.30 -7.39
N GLY A 62 12.65 -9.66 -6.22
CA GLY A 62 13.64 -9.67 -5.15
C GLY A 62 13.91 -11.07 -4.58
N ALA A 63 12.86 -11.83 -4.33
CA ALA A 63 12.95 -13.21 -3.88
C ALA A 63 13.58 -14.12 -4.95
N ALA A 64 13.23 -13.94 -6.23
CA ALA A 64 13.84 -14.67 -7.34
C ALA A 64 15.34 -14.37 -7.49
N ALA A 65 15.77 -13.16 -7.15
CA ALA A 65 17.18 -12.77 -7.09
C ALA A 65 17.91 -13.26 -5.83
N GLY A 66 17.22 -13.95 -4.90
CA GLY A 66 17.80 -14.48 -3.67
C GLY A 66 18.17 -13.41 -2.64
N LYS A 67 17.61 -12.20 -2.75
CA LYS A 67 17.88 -11.10 -1.82
C LYS A 67 17.05 -11.25 -0.56
N GLY A 68 17.55 -10.75 0.57
CA GLY A 68 16.74 -10.62 1.79
C GLY A 68 15.75 -9.46 1.65
N VAL A 69 14.57 -9.55 2.26
CA VAL A 69 13.57 -8.47 2.14
C VAL A 69 14.08 -7.12 2.68
N LEU A 70 14.81 -7.12 3.80
CA LEU A 70 15.41 -5.91 4.37
C LEU A 70 16.62 -5.40 3.58
N GLU A 71 17.22 -6.23 2.74
CA GLU A 71 18.26 -5.80 1.79
C GLU A 71 17.63 -4.99 0.64
N LEU A 72 16.39 -5.31 0.26
CA LEU A 72 15.67 -4.62 -0.81
C LEU A 72 15.10 -3.27 -0.38
N ILE A 73 14.44 -3.23 0.77
CA ILE A 73 13.69 -2.05 1.21
C ILE A 73 14.42 -1.26 2.30
N GLY A 74 15.50 -1.80 2.85
CA GLY A 74 16.17 -1.28 4.03
C GLY A 74 15.54 -1.72 5.35
N SER A 75 16.16 -1.32 6.46
CA SER A 75 15.67 -1.65 7.81
C SER A 75 14.49 -0.78 8.25
N ASP A 76 14.28 0.38 7.61
CA ASP A 76 13.18 1.29 7.91
C ASP A 76 12.04 1.12 6.90
N VAL A 77 11.12 0.21 7.24
CA VAL A 77 9.97 -0.13 6.41
C VAL A 77 9.00 1.05 6.25
N ALA A 78 8.89 1.90 7.28
CA ALA A 78 8.00 3.05 7.25
C ALA A 78 8.54 4.12 6.29
N ALA A 79 9.83 4.44 6.39
CA ALA A 79 10.49 5.38 5.47
C ALA A 79 10.38 4.91 4.01
N PHE A 80 10.56 3.62 3.75
CA PHE A 80 10.35 3.05 2.40
C PHE A 80 8.90 3.25 1.92
N CYS A 81 7.91 2.99 2.77
CA CYS A 81 6.50 3.20 2.42
C CYS A 81 6.17 4.69 2.18
N ASP A 82 6.72 5.59 2.99
CA ASP A 82 6.53 7.03 2.86
C ASP A 82 7.08 7.52 1.50
N ASP A 83 8.28 7.08 1.14
CA ASP A 83 8.89 7.38 -0.17
C ASP A 83 8.08 6.81 -1.34
N LEU A 84 7.43 5.66 -1.16
CA LEU A 84 6.62 5.00 -2.17
C LEU A 84 5.31 5.76 -2.46
N VAL A 85 4.76 6.47 -1.47
CA VAL A 85 3.45 7.16 -1.59
C VAL A 85 3.56 8.68 -1.68
N LYS A 86 4.76 9.26 -1.60
CA LYS A 86 5.00 10.72 -1.53
C LYS A 86 4.32 11.56 -2.61
N ASP A 87 4.14 11.01 -3.81
CA ASP A 87 3.54 11.71 -4.97
C ASP A 87 2.06 11.35 -5.18
N SER A 88 1.47 10.58 -4.26
CA SER A 88 0.08 10.12 -4.33
C SER A 88 -0.82 10.89 -3.37
N ARG A 89 -2.08 11.13 -3.76
CA ARG A 89 -3.05 11.83 -2.90
C ARG A 89 -3.44 10.94 -1.72
N THR A 90 -3.11 11.36 -0.52
CA THR A 90 -3.42 10.68 0.74
C THR A 90 -4.64 11.28 1.42
N TYR A 91 -5.17 10.59 2.43
CA TYR A 91 -6.22 11.14 3.29
C TYR A 91 -5.76 12.39 4.06
N ALA A 92 -4.46 12.50 4.37
CA ALA A 92 -3.91 13.67 5.03
C ALA A 92 -4.01 14.93 4.15
N ASP A 93 -3.75 14.79 2.85
CA ASP A 93 -3.86 15.90 1.88
C ASP A 93 -5.29 16.41 1.79
N VAL A 94 -6.27 15.50 1.71
CA VAL A 94 -7.70 15.86 1.68
C VAL A 94 -8.11 16.58 2.96
N TYR A 95 -7.61 16.14 4.11
CA TYR A 95 -7.91 16.80 5.37
C TYR A 95 -7.29 18.21 5.43
N GLN A 96 -6.04 18.39 5.00
CA GLN A 96 -5.39 19.70 4.95
C GLN A 96 -6.10 20.67 3.98
N GLU A 97 -6.53 20.19 2.82
CA GLU A 97 -7.33 20.96 1.87
C GLU A 97 -8.65 21.42 2.50
N SER A 98 -9.33 20.53 3.24
CA SER A 98 -10.58 20.87 3.92
C SER A 98 -10.44 21.94 5.01
N ILE A 99 -9.32 21.93 5.75
CA ILE A 99 -9.00 22.96 6.75
C ILE A 99 -8.65 24.28 6.05
N SER A 100 -7.84 24.23 5.00
CA SER A 100 -7.40 25.41 4.25
C SER A 100 -8.55 26.10 3.51
N ALA A 101 -9.55 25.33 3.07
CA ALA A 101 -10.76 25.83 2.43
C ALA A 101 -11.78 26.44 3.41
N ASN A 102 -11.59 26.27 4.73
CA ASN A 102 -12.49 26.82 5.75
C ASN A 102 -11.73 27.70 6.77
N PRO A 103 -11.43 28.97 6.42
CA PRO A 103 -10.65 29.87 7.26
C PRO A 103 -11.35 30.34 8.55
N ASP A 104 -12.63 29.97 8.78
CA ASP A 104 -13.46 30.49 9.87
C ASP A 104 -13.48 29.63 11.16
N THR A 105 -12.34 29.07 11.58
CA THR A 105 -12.24 28.41 12.90
C THR A 105 -11.09 28.87 13.78
N ASN A 106 -10.43 30.00 13.46
CA ASN A 106 -9.55 30.68 14.41
C ASN A 106 -10.05 32.09 14.75
N LYS A 107 -11.21 32.14 15.42
CA LYS A 107 -11.59 33.24 16.31
C LYS A 107 -12.29 32.67 17.54
N LYS A 108 -11.51 32.40 18.58
CA LYS A 108 -11.76 32.84 19.96
C LYS A 108 -10.63 32.42 20.89
#